data_AF-A0A0U5ESL0-F1
#
_entry.id   AF-A0A0U5ESL0-F1
#
_cell.length_a   1.000
_cell.length_b   1.000
_cell.length_c   1.000
_cell.angle_alpha   90.00
_cell.angle_beta   90.00
_cell.angle_gamma   90.00
#
_symmetry.space_group_name_H-M   'P 1'
#
loop_
_entity.id
_entity.type
_entity.pdbx_description
1 polymer ?
#
loop_
_entity_poly.entity_id
_entity_poly.type
_entity_poly.pdbx_seq_one_letter_code
_entity_poly.pdbx_strand_id
1 'polypeptide(L)'
;MIRGLTMIAVGGAVVSALCFGVAASRGPTSFSFSDIEWADTAPTGPQTSRTLAWKGGPELTINLPASIIIQQGPKAGITLSGSEHMVNHIVLNGSTLDTDENTPNHHYRLRDAKVRLTITAPDLTKLTLNGFGSVDWQGYDQKTLDLIINGAASVKAHGRAENVKLTIDGAASVNLADMDITNLDVAMDGAGSVKGGATGLAKITIDGAGSVKLTKVPMSFSKQIDGVGTVSMPKGPPDALLQSKPAHPADKTPEQSEEDLSF
;
A
#
# COMPACT_ATOMS: atom_id res chain seq x y z
N MET A 1 17.40 -32.38 -20.61
CA MET A 1 16.35 -32.36 -19.57
C MET A 1 15.75 -30.95 -19.41
N ILE A 2 15.23 -30.35 -20.49
CA ILE A 2 14.72 -28.95 -20.50
C ILE A 2 13.25 -28.86 -20.97
N ARG A 3 12.64 -29.99 -21.36
CA ARG A 3 11.30 -30.02 -21.98
C ARG A 3 10.12 -29.95 -20.99
N GLY A 4 10.36 -30.06 -19.69
CA GLY A 4 9.30 -30.01 -18.66
C GLY A 4 9.01 -28.61 -18.13
N LEU A 5 9.97 -27.67 -18.20
CA LEU A 5 9.85 -26.37 -17.53
C LEU A 5 9.04 -25.34 -18.35
N THR A 6 9.05 -25.45 -19.68
CA THR A 6 8.31 -24.52 -20.55
C THR A 6 6.80 -24.78 -20.58
N MET A 7 6.34 -25.98 -20.19
CA MET A 7 4.92 -26.32 -20.23
C MET A 7 4.12 -25.82 -19.01
N ILE A 8 4.80 -25.59 -17.88
CA ILE A 8 4.18 -25.04 -16.65
C ILE A 8 4.00 -23.52 -16.76
N ALA A 9 4.94 -22.82 -17.40
CA ALA A 9 4.86 -21.37 -17.57
C ALA A 9 3.73 -20.93 -18.52
N VAL A 10 3.47 -21.70 -19.59
CA VAL A 10 2.40 -21.39 -20.55
C VAL A 10 1.01 -21.75 -20.00
N GLY A 11 0.90 -22.79 -19.16
CA GLY A 11 -0.35 -23.15 -18.50
C GLY A 11 -0.87 -22.09 -17.52
N GLY A 12 0.04 -21.48 -16.74
CA GLY A 12 -0.31 -20.41 -15.81
C GLY A 12 -0.79 -19.13 -16.51
N ALA A 13 -0.17 -18.75 -17.63
CA ALA A 13 -0.55 -17.55 -18.37
C ALA A 13 -1.92 -17.67 -19.07
N VAL A 14 -2.26 -18.86 -19.59
CA VAL A 14 -3.55 -19.07 -20.30
C VAL A 14 -4.73 -19.15 -19.34
N VAL A 15 -4.56 -19.78 -18.16
CA VAL A 15 -5.59 -19.78 -17.11
C VAL A 15 -5.83 -18.37 -16.56
N SER A 16 -4.77 -17.57 -16.44
CA SER A 16 -4.86 -16.16 -16.02
C SER A 16 -5.59 -15.30 -17.06
N ALA A 17 -5.25 -15.42 -18.35
CA ALA A 17 -5.89 -14.65 -19.41
C ALA A 17 -7.39 -14.97 -19.57
N LEU A 18 -7.80 -16.22 -19.34
CA LEU A 18 -9.21 -16.61 -19.33
C LEU A 18 -9.97 -16.10 -18.08
N CYS A 19 -9.31 -15.98 -16.93
CA CYS A 19 -9.90 -15.31 -15.76
C CYS A 19 -10.09 -13.80 -15.99
N PHE A 20 -9.13 -13.14 -16.64
CA PHE A 20 -9.25 -11.70 -16.97
C PHE A 20 -10.22 -11.40 -18.12
N GLY A 21 -10.33 -12.29 -19.12
CA GLY A 21 -11.20 -12.09 -20.27
C GLY A 21 -12.69 -12.05 -19.92
N VAL A 22 -13.13 -12.82 -18.91
CA VAL A 22 -14.54 -12.80 -18.48
C VAL A 22 -14.83 -11.63 -17.53
N ALA A 23 -13.83 -11.16 -16.78
CA ALA A 23 -13.95 -10.02 -15.86
C ALA A 23 -14.13 -8.67 -16.57
N ALA A 24 -13.59 -8.50 -17.79
CA ALA A 24 -13.73 -7.26 -18.56
C ALA A 24 -15.19 -6.97 -19.02
N SER A 25 -16.09 -7.96 -18.98
CA SER A 25 -17.50 -7.80 -19.38
C SER A 25 -18.42 -7.32 -18.25
N ARG A 26 -17.91 -7.22 -17.00
CA ARG A 26 -18.73 -6.90 -15.81
C ARG A 26 -18.12 -5.79 -14.95
N GLY A 27 -18.11 -4.56 -15.49
CA GLY A 27 -17.85 -3.33 -14.72
C GLY A 27 -16.47 -3.27 -14.05
N PRO A 28 -16.16 -2.17 -13.32
CA PRO A 28 -14.90 -2.07 -12.60
C PRO A 28 -14.91 -3.06 -11.43
N THR A 29 -14.21 -4.18 -11.57
CA THR A 29 -13.97 -5.11 -10.47
C THR A 29 -12.95 -4.48 -9.51
N SER A 30 -13.44 -3.70 -8.54
CA SER A 30 -12.64 -3.40 -7.35
C SER A 30 -12.41 -4.73 -6.61
N PHE A 31 -11.26 -5.36 -6.82
CA PHE A 31 -10.81 -6.43 -5.92
C PHE A 31 -10.38 -5.77 -4.61
N SER A 32 -11.26 -5.80 -3.61
CA SER A 32 -10.88 -5.45 -2.25
C SER A 32 -10.31 -6.69 -1.57
N PHE A 33 -9.05 -6.63 -1.12
CA PHE A 33 -8.46 -7.70 -0.31
C PHE A 33 -9.21 -7.90 1.03
N SER A 34 -10.11 -6.97 1.40
CA SER A 34 -11.02 -7.12 2.54
C SER A 34 -12.13 -8.15 2.31
N ASP A 35 -12.47 -8.45 1.06
CA ASP A 35 -13.53 -9.40 0.68
C ASP A 35 -13.00 -10.84 0.60
N ILE A 36 -11.70 -11.03 0.84
CA ILE A 36 -11.19 -12.32 1.30
C ILE A 36 -11.75 -12.48 2.70
N GLU A 37 -12.94 -13.10 2.79
CA GLU A 37 -13.49 -13.61 4.03
C GLU A 37 -12.46 -14.56 4.64
N TRP A 38 -11.77 -14.11 5.69
CA TRP A 38 -10.99 -14.97 6.59
C TRP A 38 -11.92 -15.82 7.48
N ALA A 39 -13.09 -16.18 6.94
CA ALA A 39 -14.27 -16.72 7.61
C ALA A 39 -13.88 -17.75 8.68
N ASP A 40 -14.06 -17.33 9.93
CA ASP A 40 -14.67 -18.09 11.03
C ASP A 40 -14.29 -19.55 11.24
N THR A 41 -13.06 -19.94 10.88
CA THR A 41 -12.46 -21.08 11.56
C THR A 41 -11.96 -20.57 12.91
N ALA A 42 -12.70 -20.85 13.98
CA ALA A 42 -12.24 -20.59 15.34
C ALA A 42 -10.82 -21.18 15.51
N PRO A 43 -9.89 -20.45 16.14
CA PRO A 43 -8.52 -20.91 16.27
C PRO A 43 -8.51 -22.28 16.96
N THR A 44 -7.90 -23.27 16.31
CA THR A 44 -7.86 -24.64 16.81
C THR A 44 -6.79 -24.75 17.88
N GLY A 45 -7.20 -24.96 19.14
CA GLY A 45 -6.31 -25.21 20.27
C GLY A 45 -6.33 -24.14 21.36
N PRO A 46 -5.57 -24.35 22.46
CA PRO A 46 -5.52 -23.42 23.59
C PRO A 46 -5.08 -22.04 23.12
N GLN A 47 -5.81 -21.01 23.55
CA GLN A 47 -5.48 -19.62 23.28
C GLN A 47 -4.61 -19.09 24.41
N THR A 48 -3.55 -18.36 24.05
CA THR A 48 -2.73 -17.65 25.03
C THR A 48 -2.56 -16.19 24.62
N SER A 49 -2.27 -15.37 25.62
CA SER A 49 -1.92 -13.96 25.44
C SER A 49 -0.57 -13.71 26.11
N ARG A 50 0.36 -13.12 25.38
CA ARG A 50 1.71 -12.80 25.86
C ARG A 50 2.06 -11.36 25.53
N THR A 51 2.49 -10.61 26.54
CA THR A 51 3.02 -9.26 26.34
C THR A 51 4.53 -9.33 26.19
N LEU A 52 5.05 -8.73 25.13
CA LEU A 52 6.47 -8.59 24.87
C LEU A 52 6.98 -7.28 25.46
N ALA A 53 8.17 -7.34 26.07
CA ALA A 53 8.85 -6.18 26.63
C ALA A 53 9.46 -5.31 25.51
N TRP A 54 8.60 -4.60 24.79
CA TRP A 54 9.02 -3.59 23.82
C TRP A 54 9.14 -2.22 24.48
N LYS A 55 10.29 -1.58 24.33
CA LYS A 55 10.57 -0.26 24.93
C LYS A 55 9.99 0.91 24.13
N GLY A 56 9.38 0.65 22.98
CA GLY A 56 9.01 1.68 22.01
C GLY A 56 10.13 1.95 21.02
N GLY A 57 9.87 2.83 20.06
CA GLY A 57 10.82 3.21 19.04
C GLY A 57 10.12 3.63 17.75
N PRO A 58 10.85 4.36 16.88
CA PRO A 58 10.28 4.94 15.68
C PRO A 58 10.03 3.92 14.58
N GLU A 59 10.66 2.74 14.63
CA GLU A 59 10.55 1.73 13.58
C GLU A 59 10.11 0.38 14.15
N LEU A 60 9.26 -0.32 13.40
CA LEU A 60 8.87 -1.70 13.68
C LEU A 60 8.78 -2.50 12.39
N THR A 61 9.37 -3.69 12.37
CA THR A 61 9.30 -4.64 11.26
C THR A 61 8.55 -5.89 11.69
N ILE A 62 7.62 -6.37 10.87
CA ILE A 62 6.78 -7.55 11.16
C ILE A 62 6.96 -8.57 10.03
N ASN A 63 7.58 -9.71 10.36
CA ASN A 63 7.90 -10.80 9.44
C ASN A 63 6.90 -11.97 9.49
N LEU A 64 5.86 -11.87 10.32
CA LEU A 64 4.89 -12.93 10.55
C LEU A 64 3.51 -12.58 9.99
N PRO A 65 2.68 -13.59 9.70
CA PRO A 65 1.29 -13.36 9.40
C PRO A 65 0.48 -12.96 10.62
N ALA A 66 -0.25 -11.85 10.53
CA ALA A 66 -0.96 -11.30 11.68
C ALA A 66 -2.09 -10.33 11.33
N SER A 67 -3.08 -10.25 12.22
CA SER A 67 -3.98 -9.10 12.30
C SER A 67 -3.45 -8.13 13.36
N ILE A 68 -3.14 -6.92 12.94
CA ILE A 68 -2.40 -5.93 13.73
C ILE A 68 -3.32 -4.75 14.02
N ILE A 69 -3.40 -4.37 15.29
CA ILE A 69 -4.04 -3.15 15.74
C ILE A 69 -2.95 -2.27 16.35
N ILE A 70 -2.79 -1.06 15.83
CA ILE A 70 -1.81 -0.09 16.29
C ILE A 70 -2.54 1.12 16.85
N GLN A 71 -2.17 1.54 18.05
CA GLN A 71 -2.70 2.75 18.68
C GLN A 71 -1.55 3.60 19.26
N GLN A 72 -1.73 4.92 19.19
CA GLN A 72 -0.80 5.84 19.84
C GLN A 72 -1.07 5.86 21.36
N GLY A 73 -0.02 5.72 22.17
CA GLY A 73 -0.17 5.74 23.63
C GLY A 73 1.14 5.90 24.39
N PRO A 74 1.09 6.43 25.62
CA PRO A 74 2.30 6.82 26.38
C PRO A 74 3.13 5.62 26.85
N LYS A 75 2.53 4.44 26.94
CA LYS A 75 3.19 3.22 27.39
C LYS A 75 3.40 2.30 26.21
N ALA A 76 4.63 2.24 25.72
CA ALA A 76 5.00 1.30 24.69
C ALA A 76 4.73 -0.15 25.13
N GLY A 77 4.20 -0.96 24.23
CA GLY A 77 3.94 -2.36 24.50
C GLY A 77 3.39 -3.10 23.30
N ILE A 78 3.74 -4.38 23.19
CA ILE A 78 3.23 -5.29 22.17
C ILE A 78 2.57 -6.46 22.88
N THR A 79 1.30 -6.70 22.60
CA THR A 79 0.55 -7.85 23.10
C THR A 79 0.20 -8.78 21.96
N LEU A 80 0.56 -10.04 22.11
CA LEU A 80 0.26 -11.13 21.18
C LEU A 80 -0.90 -11.94 21.74
N SER A 81 -1.86 -12.28 20.90
CA SER A 81 -2.94 -13.21 21.23
C SER A 81 -3.16 -14.19 20.09
N GLY A 82 -3.35 -15.46 20.40
CA GLY A 82 -3.56 -16.51 19.40
C GLY A 82 -3.35 -17.89 19.97
N SER A 83 -3.11 -18.88 19.11
CA SER A 83 -2.79 -20.24 19.57
C SER A 83 -1.49 -20.24 20.39
N GLU A 84 -1.48 -21.04 21.45
CA GLU A 84 -0.34 -21.14 22.37
C GLU A 84 0.97 -21.47 21.66
N HIS A 85 0.92 -22.41 20.72
CA HIS A 85 2.06 -22.78 19.88
C HIS A 85 2.61 -21.56 19.12
N MET A 86 1.77 -20.81 18.40
CA MET A 86 2.25 -19.67 17.61
C MET A 86 2.76 -18.53 18.49
N VAL A 87 2.03 -18.17 19.55
CA VAL A 87 2.41 -17.04 20.41
C VAL A 87 3.74 -17.29 21.10
N ASN A 88 4.05 -18.54 21.49
CA ASN A 88 5.29 -18.88 22.16
C ASN A 88 6.51 -18.79 21.24
N HIS A 89 6.35 -19.12 19.96
CA HIS A 89 7.42 -19.08 18.95
C HIS A 89 7.69 -17.67 18.39
N ILE A 90 6.83 -16.68 18.64
CA ILE A 90 7.12 -15.31 18.22
C ILE A 90 8.24 -14.73 19.09
N VAL A 91 9.15 -13.97 18.50
CA VAL A 91 10.24 -13.30 19.22
C VAL A 91 10.37 -11.85 18.73
N LEU A 92 10.73 -10.95 19.65
CA LEU A 92 11.06 -9.57 19.33
C LEU A 92 12.56 -9.38 19.42
N ASN A 93 13.20 -9.25 18.26
CA ASN A 93 14.63 -9.00 18.13
C ASN A 93 14.84 -7.52 17.80
N GLY A 94 15.04 -6.70 18.83
CA GLY A 94 15.14 -5.24 18.67
C GLY A 94 13.81 -4.63 18.24
N SER A 95 13.73 -4.20 16.97
CA SER A 95 12.52 -3.66 16.33
C SER A 95 11.88 -4.65 15.33
N THR A 96 12.39 -5.87 15.23
CA THR A 96 11.87 -6.89 14.31
C THR A 96 11.10 -7.96 15.07
N LEU A 97 9.85 -8.15 14.70
CA LEU A 97 9.01 -9.22 15.18
C LEU A 97 9.08 -10.37 14.18
N ASP A 98 9.51 -11.53 14.65
CA ASP A 98 9.72 -12.72 13.84
C ASP A 98 9.27 -13.99 14.57
N THR A 99 9.25 -15.12 13.88
CA THR A 99 9.21 -16.45 14.51
C THR A 99 10.63 -16.89 14.86
N ASP A 100 10.79 -17.69 15.91
CA ASP A 100 12.11 -18.21 16.29
C ASP A 100 12.73 -19.07 15.17
N GLU A 101 14.07 -19.07 15.10
CA GLU A 101 14.85 -19.79 14.08
C GLU A 101 14.67 -21.32 14.14
N ASN A 102 14.08 -21.84 15.23
CA ASN A 102 13.79 -23.25 15.42
C ASN A 102 12.46 -23.67 14.77
N THR A 103 11.70 -22.74 14.21
CA THR A 103 10.49 -23.05 13.46
C THR A 103 10.88 -23.70 12.13
N PRO A 104 10.53 -24.98 11.86
CA PRO A 104 10.95 -25.65 10.66
C PRO A 104 10.51 -24.88 9.42
N ASN A 105 11.49 -24.60 8.58
CA ASN A 105 11.34 -24.07 7.25
C ASN A 105 10.13 -24.70 6.52
N HIS A 106 9.21 -23.82 6.09
CA HIS A 106 8.19 -24.01 5.05
C HIS A 106 6.90 -24.75 5.45
N HIS A 107 5.77 -24.08 5.21
CA HIS A 107 4.37 -24.47 5.45
C HIS A 107 3.76 -24.06 6.80
N TYR A 108 3.63 -22.74 7.03
CA TYR A 108 2.53 -22.27 7.87
C TYR A 108 1.24 -22.83 7.26
N ARG A 109 0.60 -23.77 7.94
CA ARG A 109 -0.78 -24.12 7.60
C ARG A 109 -1.58 -22.84 7.81
N LEU A 110 -2.14 -22.29 6.74
CA LEU A 110 -2.97 -21.08 6.76
C LEU A 110 -4.06 -21.12 7.86
N ARG A 111 -4.42 -22.32 8.32
CA ARG A 111 -5.35 -22.59 9.42
C ARG A 111 -4.84 -22.18 10.82
N ASP A 112 -3.53 -22.21 11.08
CA ASP A 112 -2.98 -21.98 12.42
C ASP A 112 -2.44 -20.54 12.61
N ALA A 113 -2.40 -19.74 11.54
CA ALA A 113 -1.76 -18.43 11.45
C ALA A 113 -2.55 -17.24 12.05
N LYS A 114 -3.58 -17.49 12.86
CA LYS A 114 -4.42 -16.43 13.43
C LYS A 114 -3.78 -15.82 14.68
N VAL A 115 -2.75 -15.00 14.47
CA VAL A 115 -2.15 -14.19 15.54
C VAL A 115 -2.69 -12.77 15.48
N ARG A 116 -3.20 -12.27 16.60
CA ARG A 116 -3.57 -10.87 16.80
C ARG A 116 -2.44 -10.15 17.53
N LEU A 117 -1.96 -9.07 16.93
CA LEU A 117 -0.99 -8.15 17.50
C LEU A 117 -1.72 -6.88 17.93
N THR A 118 -1.56 -6.48 19.19
CA THR A 118 -1.98 -5.16 19.68
C THR A 118 -0.75 -4.39 20.09
N ILE A 119 -0.43 -3.34 19.34
CA ILE A 119 0.76 -2.52 19.50
C ILE A 119 0.31 -1.16 20.03
N THR A 120 0.84 -0.79 21.19
CA THR A 120 0.77 0.59 21.69
C THR A 120 2.14 1.20 21.52
N ALA A 121 2.24 2.26 20.74
CA ALA A 121 3.50 2.95 20.47
C ALA A 121 3.33 4.45 20.70
N PRO A 122 4.29 5.16 21.32
CA PRO A 122 4.21 6.61 21.48
C PRO A 122 4.72 7.37 20.24
N ASP A 123 5.71 6.81 19.54
CA ASP A 123 6.54 7.52 18.56
C ASP A 123 6.81 6.71 17.28
N LEU A 124 6.00 5.68 17.00
CA LEU A 124 6.16 4.84 15.80
C LEU A 124 5.86 5.63 14.53
N THR A 125 6.89 5.90 13.73
CA THR A 125 6.82 6.61 12.45
C THR A 125 6.95 5.68 11.26
N LYS A 126 7.60 4.52 11.41
CA LYS A 126 7.88 3.58 10.32
C LYS A 126 7.42 2.16 10.63
N LEU A 127 6.66 1.58 9.71
CA LEU A 127 6.19 0.20 9.79
C LEU A 127 6.57 -0.55 8.52
N THR A 128 7.27 -1.67 8.68
CA THR A 128 7.62 -2.60 7.59
C THR A 128 6.85 -3.90 7.75
N LEU A 129 6.11 -4.30 6.72
CA LEU A 129 5.30 -5.52 6.69
C LEU A 129 5.86 -6.47 5.64
N ASN A 130 6.56 -7.52 6.09
CA ASN A 130 7.08 -8.58 5.21
C ASN A 130 6.13 -9.79 5.16
N GLY A 131 5.32 -9.98 6.21
CA GLY A 131 4.32 -11.05 6.29
C GLY A 131 3.04 -10.74 5.52
N PHE A 132 2.00 -11.52 5.79
CA PHE A 132 0.66 -11.31 5.23
C PHE A 132 -0.38 -11.05 6.32
N GLY A 133 -1.34 -10.16 6.08
CA GLY A 133 -2.32 -9.85 7.13
C GLY A 133 -3.05 -8.52 6.98
N SER A 134 -3.49 -7.99 8.13
CA SER A 134 -4.19 -6.71 8.20
C SER A 134 -3.59 -5.78 9.24
N VAL A 135 -3.64 -4.48 8.98
CA VAL A 135 -3.26 -3.42 9.91
C VAL A 135 -4.44 -2.46 10.06
N ASP A 136 -4.86 -2.23 11.29
CA ASP A 136 -5.76 -1.16 11.67
C ASP A 136 -5.01 -0.17 12.57
N TRP A 137 -4.69 1.00 12.02
CA TRP A 137 -4.00 2.07 12.74
C TRP A 137 -4.99 3.10 13.24
N GLN A 138 -5.14 3.19 14.55
CA GLN A 138 -6.13 4.01 15.22
C GLN A 138 -5.48 5.24 15.87
N GLY A 139 -6.02 6.42 15.60
CA GLY A 139 -5.62 7.67 16.26
C GLY A 139 -4.16 8.05 16.03
N TYR A 140 -3.66 7.87 14.79
CA TYR A 140 -2.32 8.32 14.44
C TYR A 140 -2.22 9.84 14.53
N ASP A 141 -1.21 10.38 15.20
CA ASP A 141 -1.00 11.83 15.29
C ASP A 141 0.49 12.13 15.36
N GLN A 142 1.16 12.11 14.20
CA GLN A 142 2.58 12.41 14.09
C GLN A 142 2.90 13.10 12.77
N LYS A 143 4.08 13.70 12.65
CA LYS A 143 4.47 14.42 11.42
C LYS A 143 4.67 13.51 10.22
N THR A 144 5.17 12.29 10.42
CA THR A 144 5.66 11.43 9.34
C THR A 144 5.24 9.99 9.55
N LEU A 145 4.59 9.40 8.56
CA LEU A 145 4.28 7.98 8.49
C LEU A 145 4.98 7.36 7.28
N ASP A 146 5.86 6.39 7.51
CA ASP A 146 6.53 5.60 6.48
C ASP A 146 6.05 4.14 6.56
N LEU A 147 5.30 3.70 5.54
CA LEU A 147 4.71 2.37 5.48
C LEU A 147 5.31 1.60 4.31
N ILE A 148 5.99 0.50 4.62
CA ILE A 148 6.63 -0.38 3.64
C ILE A 148 5.92 -1.73 3.67
N ILE A 149 5.38 -2.17 2.53
CA ILE A 149 4.62 -3.41 2.39
C ILE A 149 5.28 -4.30 1.33
N ASN A 150 6.05 -5.28 1.81
CA ASN A 150 6.74 -6.25 0.96
C ASN A 150 5.94 -7.54 0.78
N GLY A 151 5.09 -7.89 1.76
CA GLY A 151 4.22 -9.06 1.72
C GLY A 151 2.84 -8.78 1.17
N ALA A 152 1.80 -9.40 1.76
CA ALA A 152 0.42 -9.24 1.32
C ALA A 152 -0.47 -8.65 2.43
N ALA A 153 -0.84 -7.37 2.34
CA ALA A 153 -1.48 -6.67 3.46
C ALA A 153 -2.71 -5.83 3.09
N SER A 154 -3.70 -5.82 3.98
CA SER A 154 -4.76 -4.79 4.00
C SER A 154 -4.49 -3.80 5.12
N VAL A 155 -4.38 -2.52 4.80
CA VAL A 155 -4.08 -1.46 5.78
C VAL A 155 -5.22 -0.46 5.81
N LYS A 156 -5.71 -0.17 7.01
CA LYS A 156 -6.63 0.93 7.29
C LYS A 156 -5.97 1.82 8.33
N ALA A 157 -6.01 3.14 8.13
CA ALA A 157 -5.47 4.08 9.07
C ALA A 157 -6.40 5.28 9.30
N HIS A 158 -6.37 5.78 10.52
CA HIS A 158 -7.18 6.88 11.02
C HIS A 158 -6.28 7.88 11.76
N GLY A 159 -6.53 9.19 11.59
CA GLY A 159 -5.81 10.23 12.34
C GLY A 159 -5.23 11.33 11.45
N ARG A 160 -4.06 11.87 11.80
CA ARG A 160 -3.39 12.98 11.12
C ARG A 160 -1.91 12.66 10.88
N ALA A 161 -1.44 12.96 9.67
CA ALA A 161 -0.03 12.93 9.33
C ALA A 161 0.32 14.06 8.36
N GLU A 162 1.44 14.77 8.57
CA GLU A 162 1.87 15.78 7.59
C GLU A 162 2.43 15.11 6.34
N ASN A 163 3.27 14.08 6.49
CA ASN A 163 3.92 13.40 5.38
C ASN A 163 3.66 11.90 5.49
N VAL A 164 3.02 11.33 4.48
CA VAL A 164 2.84 9.90 4.36
C VAL A 164 3.67 9.41 3.19
N LYS A 165 4.58 8.50 3.46
CA LYS A 165 5.31 7.73 2.45
C LYS A 165 4.80 6.30 2.48
N LEU A 166 4.42 5.79 1.31
CA LEU A 166 3.91 4.45 1.13
C LEU A 166 4.71 3.76 0.03
N THR A 167 5.36 2.65 0.38
CA THR A 167 6.07 1.78 -0.56
C THR A 167 5.41 0.41 -0.57
N ILE A 168 4.97 -0.04 -1.75
CA ILE A 168 4.30 -1.32 -1.95
C ILE A 168 5.08 -2.14 -2.97
N ASP A 169 5.82 -3.13 -2.48
CA ASP A 169 6.59 -4.06 -3.31
C ASP A 169 5.85 -5.40 -3.50
N GLY A 170 4.94 -5.72 -2.57
CA GLY A 170 4.12 -6.94 -2.59
C GLY A 170 2.69 -6.74 -3.11
N ALA A 171 1.70 -7.26 -2.40
CA ALA A 171 0.28 -7.14 -2.74
C ALA A 171 -0.49 -6.38 -1.65
N ALA A 172 -1.01 -5.18 -1.92
CA ALA A 172 -1.59 -4.35 -0.86
C ALA A 172 -2.92 -3.66 -1.21
N SER A 173 -3.79 -3.56 -0.21
CA SER A 173 -4.95 -2.66 -0.23
C SER A 173 -4.82 -1.68 0.94
N VAL A 174 -4.66 -0.39 0.64
CA VAL A 174 -4.36 0.64 1.64
C VAL A 174 -5.45 1.71 1.62
N ASN A 175 -6.14 1.90 2.74
CA ASN A 175 -7.18 2.91 2.93
C ASN A 175 -6.77 3.92 4.01
N LEU A 176 -6.40 5.10 3.55
CA LEU A 176 -6.06 6.29 4.33
C LEU A 176 -7.10 7.40 4.15
N ALA A 177 -8.31 7.07 3.66
CA ALA A 177 -9.34 8.08 3.38
C ALA A 177 -9.79 8.83 4.64
N ASP A 178 -9.69 8.18 5.80
CA ASP A 178 -10.06 8.71 7.11
C ASP A 178 -8.85 9.36 7.83
N MET A 179 -7.77 9.64 7.10
CA MET A 179 -6.63 10.41 7.59
C MET A 179 -6.60 11.84 7.05
N ASP A 180 -6.19 12.78 7.89
CA ASP A 180 -5.79 14.12 7.50
C ASP A 180 -4.32 14.11 7.06
N ILE A 181 -4.10 14.10 5.74
CA ILE A 181 -2.78 14.04 5.11
C ILE A 181 -2.46 15.35 4.40
N THR A 182 -1.29 15.93 4.68
CA THR A 182 -0.80 17.08 3.89
C THR A 182 -0.10 16.61 2.63
N ASN A 183 0.93 15.77 2.75
CA ASN A 183 1.73 15.27 1.64
C ASN A 183 1.65 13.74 1.57
N LEU A 184 1.39 13.21 0.38
CA LEU A 184 1.32 11.78 0.12
C LEU A 184 2.29 11.41 -1.01
N ASP A 185 3.25 10.56 -0.69
CA ASP A 185 4.20 9.95 -1.64
C ASP A 185 3.92 8.45 -1.71
N VAL A 186 3.50 7.96 -2.87
CA VAL A 186 3.18 6.54 -3.11
C VAL A 186 4.12 6.01 -4.18
N ALA A 187 4.87 4.97 -3.83
CA ALA A 187 5.63 4.14 -4.77
C ALA A 187 5.04 2.72 -4.76
N MET A 188 4.65 2.23 -5.93
CA MET A 188 4.01 0.92 -6.08
C MET A 188 4.71 0.11 -7.18
N ASP A 189 5.57 -0.79 -6.76
CA ASP A 189 6.32 -1.70 -7.63
C ASP A 189 5.61 -3.05 -7.77
N GLY A 190 4.83 -3.43 -6.74
CA GLY A 190 4.01 -4.63 -6.71
C GLY A 190 2.61 -4.45 -7.28
N ALA A 191 1.62 -5.08 -6.65
CA ALA A 191 0.22 -4.97 -7.02
C ALA A 191 -0.62 -4.36 -5.90
N GLY A 192 -1.47 -3.38 -6.21
CA GLY A 192 -2.30 -2.83 -5.13
C GLY A 192 -3.33 -1.77 -5.46
N SER A 193 -4.09 -1.41 -4.43
CA SER A 193 -5.02 -0.29 -4.44
C SER A 193 -4.78 0.63 -3.25
N VAL A 194 -4.62 1.91 -3.50
CA VAL A 194 -4.42 2.94 -2.47
C VAL A 194 -5.54 3.96 -2.55
N LYS A 195 -6.14 4.29 -1.41
CA LYS A 195 -7.13 5.35 -1.27
C LYS A 195 -6.67 6.33 -0.19
N GLY A 196 -6.53 7.61 -0.50
CA GLY A 196 -6.05 8.60 0.46
C GLY A 196 -6.34 10.04 0.04
N GLY A 197 -6.34 10.98 0.97
CA GLY A 197 -6.71 12.38 0.69
C GLY A 197 -5.64 13.38 1.09
N ALA A 198 -4.69 13.65 0.20
CA ALA A 198 -3.69 14.69 0.40
C ALA A 198 -4.21 16.08 0.01
N THR A 199 -3.91 17.11 0.80
CA THR A 199 -4.27 18.52 0.52
C THR A 199 -3.11 19.32 -0.08
N GLY A 200 -1.87 18.96 0.23
CA GLY A 200 -0.65 19.63 -0.22
C GLY A 200 -0.10 18.98 -1.48
N LEU A 201 0.89 18.11 -1.33
CA LEU A 201 1.52 17.39 -2.43
C LEU A 201 1.00 15.95 -2.52
N ALA A 202 0.72 15.49 -3.74
CA ALA A 202 0.54 14.08 -4.03
C ALA A 202 1.48 13.66 -5.15
N LYS A 203 2.42 12.77 -4.83
CA LYS A 203 3.33 12.14 -5.78
C LYS A 203 3.00 10.66 -5.84
N ILE A 204 2.75 10.16 -7.04
CA ILE A 204 2.36 8.76 -7.25
C ILE A 204 3.23 8.16 -8.36
N THR A 205 3.97 7.12 -8.03
CA THR A 205 4.73 6.29 -8.97
C THR A 205 4.16 4.87 -8.95
N ILE A 206 3.82 4.33 -10.11
CA ILE A 206 3.31 2.96 -10.27
C ILE A 206 4.14 2.26 -11.34
N ASP A 207 5.04 1.38 -10.92
CA ASP A 207 5.89 0.58 -11.82
C ASP A 207 5.33 -0.85 -11.96
N GLY A 208 4.43 -1.25 -11.06
CA GLY A 208 3.73 -2.54 -11.09
C GLY A 208 2.30 -2.48 -11.65
N ALA A 209 1.36 -3.05 -10.91
CA ALA A 209 -0.05 -3.14 -11.31
C ALA A 209 -1.01 -2.62 -10.23
N GLY A 210 -1.67 -1.49 -10.45
CA GLY A 210 -2.56 -0.98 -9.41
C GLY A 210 -3.34 0.28 -9.66
N SER A 211 -4.07 0.69 -8.63
CA SER A 211 -4.93 1.87 -8.67
C SER A 211 -4.70 2.78 -7.48
N VAL A 212 -4.66 4.09 -7.73
CA VAL A 212 -4.65 5.09 -6.65
C VAL A 212 -5.86 6.00 -6.80
N LYS A 213 -6.65 6.10 -5.73
CA LYS A 213 -7.81 6.98 -5.65
C LYS A 213 -7.55 8.07 -4.63
N LEU A 214 -7.30 9.28 -5.10
CA LEU A 214 -7.26 10.43 -4.23
C LEU A 214 -8.69 10.84 -3.84
N THR A 215 -8.91 11.12 -2.56
CA THR A 215 -10.22 11.55 -2.02
C THR A 215 -10.34 13.07 -1.89
N LYS A 216 -9.22 13.79 -1.98
CA LYS A 216 -9.11 15.25 -1.95
C LYS A 216 -8.34 15.72 -3.20
N VAL A 217 -8.41 17.01 -3.52
CA VAL A 217 -7.62 17.63 -4.59
C VAL A 217 -6.38 18.26 -3.96
N PRO A 218 -5.16 17.76 -4.25
CA PRO A 218 -3.93 18.32 -3.72
C PRO A 218 -3.55 19.63 -4.45
N MET A 219 -2.82 20.52 -3.78
CA MET A 219 -2.25 21.74 -4.39
C MET A 219 -1.22 21.42 -5.48
N SER A 220 -0.47 20.33 -5.35
CA SER A 220 0.49 19.85 -6.33
C SER A 220 0.30 18.36 -6.56
N PHE A 221 0.25 17.95 -7.83
CA PHE A 221 0.03 16.57 -8.22
C PHE A 221 1.05 16.15 -9.29
N SER A 222 1.77 15.06 -9.02
CA SER A 222 2.64 14.41 -9.98
C SER A 222 2.33 12.92 -10.04
N LYS A 223 2.28 12.39 -11.26
CA LYS A 223 2.09 10.95 -11.50
C LYS A 223 3.09 10.43 -12.53
N GLN A 224 3.62 9.25 -12.27
CA GLN A 224 4.39 8.44 -13.20
C GLN A 224 3.83 7.02 -13.15
N ILE A 225 3.56 6.42 -14.31
CA ILE A 225 3.02 5.07 -14.40
C ILE A 225 3.83 4.33 -15.46
N ASP A 226 4.74 3.48 -15.00
CA ASP A 226 5.60 2.61 -15.80
C ASP A 226 5.15 1.16 -15.62
N GLY A 227 3.84 0.91 -15.80
CA GLY A 227 3.21 -0.39 -15.57
C GLY A 227 1.74 -0.41 -16.01
N VAL A 228 0.89 -1.17 -15.31
CA VAL A 228 -0.56 -1.21 -15.57
C VAL A 228 -1.29 -0.58 -14.39
N GLY A 229 -1.70 0.68 -14.53
CA GLY A 229 -2.41 1.31 -13.43
C GLY A 229 -3.23 2.53 -13.77
N THR A 230 -4.02 2.96 -12.79
CA THR A 230 -4.86 4.15 -12.90
C THR A 230 -4.73 5.02 -11.67
N VAL A 231 -4.73 6.33 -11.89
CA VAL A 231 -4.82 7.32 -10.82
C VAL A 231 -6.07 8.15 -11.04
N SER A 232 -6.97 8.15 -10.06
CA SER A 232 -8.21 8.93 -10.08
C SER A 232 -8.23 9.94 -8.95
N MET A 233 -8.83 11.09 -9.21
CA MET A 233 -9.02 12.17 -8.25
C MET A 233 -10.47 12.66 -8.34
N PRO A 234 -11.01 13.30 -7.29
CA PRO A 234 -12.30 13.96 -7.41
C PRO A 234 -12.20 15.04 -8.50
N LYS A 235 -13.29 15.27 -9.25
CA LYS A 235 -13.34 16.42 -10.14
C LYS A 235 -13.23 17.68 -9.28
N GLY A 236 -12.12 18.41 -9.40
CA GLY A 236 -12.06 19.79 -8.95
C GLY A 236 -13.05 20.64 -9.75
N PRO A 237 -13.37 21.87 -9.31
CA PRO A 237 -14.09 22.81 -10.15
C PRO A 237 -13.39 22.94 -11.52
N PRO A 238 -14.16 23.11 -12.62
CA PRO A 238 -13.56 23.39 -13.92
C PRO A 238 -12.71 24.67 -13.79
N ASP A 239 -11.49 24.65 -14.32
CA ASP A 239 -10.48 25.72 -14.25
C ASP A 239 -9.69 25.87 -12.95
N ALA A 240 -8.69 25.00 -12.77
CA ALA A 240 -7.44 25.40 -12.13
C ALA A 240 -6.24 24.69 -12.77
N LEU A 241 -5.78 25.29 -13.88
CA LEU A 241 -4.36 25.45 -14.24
C LEU A 241 -3.50 24.18 -14.37
N LEU A 242 -3.57 23.47 -15.51
CA LEU A 242 -2.40 22.84 -16.15
C LEU A 242 -2.63 22.67 -17.66
N GLN A 243 -2.80 23.79 -18.39
CA GLN A 243 -2.31 23.87 -19.76
C GLN A 243 -1.03 24.69 -19.75
N SER A 244 0.11 24.06 -19.45
CA SER A 244 1.40 24.57 -19.90
C SER A 244 1.51 24.32 -21.41
N LYS A 245 0.76 25.09 -22.20
CA LYS A 245 1.05 25.27 -23.63
C LYS A 245 2.26 26.19 -23.69
N PRO A 246 3.41 25.78 -24.26
CA PRO A 246 4.48 26.74 -24.53
C PRO A 246 3.91 27.80 -25.47
N ALA A 247 3.91 29.06 -25.02
CA ALA A 247 3.63 30.19 -25.88
C ALA A 247 4.71 30.23 -26.97
N HIS A 248 4.30 29.92 -28.19
CA HIS A 248 5.05 30.21 -29.39
C HIS A 248 5.18 31.75 -29.49
N PRO A 249 6.39 32.34 -29.50
CA PRO A 249 6.52 33.74 -29.84
C PRO A 249 6.37 33.87 -31.35
N ALA A 250 5.17 34.29 -31.78
CA ALA A 250 4.99 34.77 -33.14
C ALA A 250 5.55 36.20 -33.25
N ASP A 251 6.48 36.32 -34.19
CA ASP A 251 6.57 37.38 -35.19
C ASP A 251 7.20 38.72 -34.80
N LYS A 252 8.32 39.03 -35.49
CA LYS A 252 8.47 40.26 -36.29
C LYS A 252 9.39 39.95 -37.48
N THR A 253 8.98 40.25 -38.71
CA THR A 253 9.53 41.34 -39.56
C THR A 253 8.97 41.24 -41.00
N PRO A 254 8.65 42.37 -41.67
CA PRO A 254 7.69 42.46 -42.77
C PRO A 254 8.27 42.13 -44.15
N GLU A 255 7.39 41.61 -45.01
CA GLU A 255 7.55 41.42 -46.44
C GLU A 255 7.38 42.78 -47.17
N GLN A 256 8.48 43.34 -47.70
CA GLN A 256 8.50 44.23 -48.87
C GLN A 256 8.93 43.33 -50.05
N SER A 257 8.41 43.38 -51.27
CA SER A 257 7.86 44.46 -52.07
C SER A 257 7.11 43.86 -53.25
N GLU A 258 5.98 44.47 -53.61
CA GLU A 258 5.19 44.20 -54.81
C GLU A 258 6.01 44.47 -56.09
N GLU A 259 6.04 43.48 -56.99
CA GLU A 259 6.35 43.69 -58.42
C GLU A 259 5.07 44.16 -59.10
N ASP A 260 5.04 45.43 -59.54
CA ASP A 260 4.05 45.92 -60.50
C ASP A 260 4.72 46.08 -61.87
N LEU A 261 4.17 45.37 -62.85
CA LEU A 261 4.52 45.40 -64.26
C LEU A 261 3.58 46.39 -64.97
N SER A 262 4.09 47.54 -65.42
CA SER A 262 3.53 48.21 -66.59
C SER A 262 4.48 49.20 -67.27
N PHE A 263 4.59 49.02 -68.60
CA PHE A 263 5.19 49.83 -69.68
C PHE A 263 6.70 49.71 -69.96
#